data_AF-A0A2P8CWN9-F1
#
_entry.id   AF-A0A2P8CWN9-F1
#
_cell.length_a   1.000
_cell.length_b   1.000
_cell.length_c   1.000
_cell.angle_alpha   90.00
_cell.angle_beta   90.00
_cell.angle_gamma   90.00
#
_symmetry.space_group_name_H-M   'P 1'
#
loop_
_entity.id
_entity.type
_entity.pdbx_description
1 polymer ?
#
loop_
_entity_poly.entity_id
_entity_poly.type
_entity_poly.pdbx_seq_one_letter_code
_entity_poly.pdbx_strand_id
1 'polypeptide(L)'
;MPYGVESTRQVVPLDQQQLVKVYIEDRGWTRHKVAIDMRRITGEYLKTHPKLKQHLKPVVESTLSRWRNDGHSKPVHRGKFDAIVLTVLWLEWEVAGHAGPPPDLQEVAKCWSKWQDNSQPENSAPVEAPVTPSAAPSDPVSDKPARISTDHEETRVTRAYGRTGALLLSAARDSETDAALDLGLLHLLDGRRAEGMHFLQDAHSGGSKEAAELIAAPAATAAATAARTAVARASRLGGAPSDTERKVVLLERAARSGSMEAAEVLARHFELLGEAGPAGRWRAVAGQDK
;
A
#
# COMPACT_ATOMS: atom_id res chain seq x y z
N MET A 1 2.10 36.18 -25.94
CA MET A 1 3.33 35.61 -26.52
C MET A 1 3.16 34.09 -26.57
N PRO A 2 3.36 33.47 -27.74
CA PRO A 2 2.48 32.41 -28.21
C PRO A 2 2.96 31.01 -27.84
N TYR A 3 2.03 30.19 -27.34
CA TYR A 3 2.18 28.73 -27.33
C TYR A 3 1.97 28.23 -28.76
N GLY A 4 3.06 28.13 -29.49
CA GLY A 4 3.10 27.52 -30.80
C GLY A 4 4.54 27.25 -31.14
N VAL A 5 4.89 25.96 -31.17
CA VAL A 5 5.72 25.27 -32.17
C VAL A 5 6.08 23.91 -31.54
N GLU A 6 5.57 22.86 -32.20
CA GLU A 6 6.09 21.50 -32.18
C GLU A 6 6.08 20.77 -30.83
N SER A 7 4.90 20.21 -30.52
CA SER A 7 4.77 18.98 -29.72
C SER A 7 5.38 17.81 -30.51
N THR A 8 6.67 17.89 -30.80
CA THR A 8 7.49 16.74 -31.17
C THR A 8 7.28 15.73 -30.06
N ARG A 9 6.87 14.52 -30.43
CA ARG A 9 6.73 13.37 -29.54
C ARG A 9 8.12 13.04 -28.96
N GLN A 10 8.62 13.85 -28.04
CA GLN A 10 9.78 13.53 -27.24
C GLN A 10 9.34 12.48 -26.23
N VAL A 11 9.36 11.25 -26.70
CA VAL A 11 9.34 10.05 -25.88
C VAL A 11 10.75 9.91 -25.32
N VAL A 12 11.07 10.72 -24.32
CA VAL A 12 12.20 10.42 -23.44
C VAL A 12 11.83 9.14 -22.68
N PRO A 13 12.74 8.16 -22.51
CA PRO A 13 12.51 7.00 -21.66
C PRO A 13 12.40 7.46 -20.21
N LEU A 14 11.22 7.99 -19.90
CA LEU A 14 10.81 8.43 -18.57
C LEU A 14 10.41 7.18 -17.80
N ASP A 15 11.17 6.85 -16.78
CA ASP A 15 10.84 5.71 -15.94
C ASP A 15 9.60 6.02 -15.09
N GLN A 16 8.51 5.31 -15.39
CA GLN A 16 7.26 5.32 -14.63
C GLN A 16 7.47 5.00 -13.15
N GLN A 17 8.43 4.14 -12.81
CA GLN A 17 8.75 3.81 -11.42
C GLN A 17 9.37 5.00 -10.70
N GLN A 18 10.36 5.63 -11.33
CA GLN A 18 11.06 6.77 -10.76
C GLN A 18 10.10 7.93 -10.48
N LEU A 19 9.16 8.21 -11.39
CA LEU A 19 8.12 9.24 -11.18
C LEU A 19 7.28 8.96 -9.93
N VAL A 20 6.82 7.72 -9.76
CA VAL A 20 6.03 7.31 -8.57
C VAL A 20 6.89 7.43 -7.32
N LYS A 21 8.14 6.96 -7.35
CA LYS A 21 9.04 7.03 -6.22
C LYS A 21 9.30 8.47 -5.77
N VAL A 22 9.80 9.33 -6.65
CA VAL A 22 10.27 10.68 -6.29
C VAL A 22 9.13 11.64 -5.94
N TYR A 23 8.03 11.61 -6.69
CA TYR A 23 6.96 12.59 -6.49
C TYR A 23 5.84 12.10 -5.57
N ILE A 24 5.74 10.79 -5.31
CA ILE A 24 4.70 10.26 -4.42
C ILE A 24 5.35 9.72 -3.15
N GLU A 25 6.19 8.70 -3.27
CA GLU A 25 6.69 7.93 -2.11
C GLU A 25 7.71 8.73 -1.27
N ASP A 26 8.73 9.32 -1.91
CA ASP A 26 9.80 10.09 -1.23
C ASP A 26 9.28 11.37 -0.58
N ARG A 27 8.13 11.87 -1.03
CA ARG A 27 7.42 13.03 -0.46
C ARG A 27 6.41 12.65 0.63
N GLY A 28 6.39 11.37 1.04
CA GLY A 28 5.54 10.88 2.13
C GLY A 28 4.07 10.67 1.74
N TRP A 29 3.73 10.76 0.46
CA TRP A 29 2.37 10.57 -0.02
C TRP A 29 2.08 9.12 -0.36
N THR A 30 0.83 8.68 -0.12
CA THR A 30 0.38 7.38 -0.60
C THR A 30 -0.18 7.49 -2.01
N ARG A 31 0.08 6.47 -2.86
CA ARG A 31 -0.50 6.36 -4.21
C ARG A 31 -2.03 6.44 -4.20
N HIS A 32 -2.65 5.89 -3.15
CA HIS A 32 -4.10 5.96 -2.94
C HIS A 32 -4.57 7.41 -2.74
N LYS A 33 -3.93 8.14 -1.81
CA LYS A 33 -4.24 9.56 -1.55
C LYS A 33 -4.07 10.41 -2.81
N VAL A 34 -2.93 10.26 -3.49
CA VAL A 34 -2.65 10.97 -4.75
C VAL A 34 -3.69 10.63 -5.82
N ALA A 35 -4.06 9.36 -6.02
CA ALA A 35 -5.06 8.99 -7.03
C ALA A 35 -6.48 9.53 -6.74
N ILE A 36 -6.89 9.57 -5.46
CA ILE A 36 -8.18 10.15 -5.05
C ILE A 36 -8.17 11.65 -5.29
N ASP A 37 -7.17 12.35 -4.76
CA ASP A 37 -7.12 13.80 -4.81
C ASP A 37 -6.80 14.33 -6.20
N MET A 38 -6.15 13.54 -7.05
CA MET A 38 -5.89 13.94 -8.43
C MET A 38 -7.17 14.25 -9.20
N ARG A 39 -8.27 13.51 -9.01
CA ARG A 39 -9.54 13.84 -9.68
C ARG A 39 -10.16 15.14 -9.15
N ARG A 40 -10.09 15.36 -7.83
CA ARG A 40 -10.58 16.58 -7.19
C ARG A 40 -9.78 17.79 -7.66
N ILE A 41 -8.46 17.75 -7.49
CA ILE A 41 -7.52 18.86 -7.78
C ILE A 41 -7.49 19.17 -9.26
N THR A 42 -7.39 18.17 -10.15
CA THR A 42 -7.47 18.45 -11.59
C THR A 42 -8.84 18.97 -11.99
N GLY A 43 -9.93 18.50 -11.36
CA GLY A 43 -11.26 19.04 -11.57
C GLY A 43 -11.39 20.51 -11.16
N GLU A 44 -10.85 20.88 -10.00
CA GLU A 44 -10.80 22.27 -9.51
C GLU A 44 -9.94 23.16 -10.42
N TYR A 45 -8.77 22.69 -10.81
CA TYR A 45 -7.88 23.41 -11.72
C TYR A 45 -8.49 23.62 -13.11
N LEU A 46 -9.24 22.65 -13.63
CA LEU A 46 -9.91 22.75 -14.93
C LEU A 46 -11.15 23.67 -14.91
N LYS A 47 -11.74 23.96 -13.74
CA LYS A 47 -12.80 24.99 -13.63
C LYS A 47 -12.24 26.38 -13.94
N THR A 48 -11.02 26.65 -13.49
CA THR A 48 -10.34 27.93 -13.74
C THR A 48 -9.62 27.97 -15.09
N HIS A 49 -9.21 26.80 -15.62
CA HIS A 49 -8.48 26.69 -16.89
C HIS A 49 -9.05 25.62 -17.84
N PRO A 50 -10.27 25.79 -18.37
CA PRO A 50 -10.98 24.75 -19.12
C PRO A 50 -10.27 24.33 -20.43
N LYS A 51 -9.46 25.22 -21.03
CA LYS A 51 -8.69 24.93 -22.25
C LYS A 51 -7.63 23.83 -22.05
N LEU A 52 -7.27 23.53 -20.80
CA LEU A 52 -6.22 22.57 -20.46
C LEU A 52 -6.73 21.14 -20.25
N LYS A 53 -8.02 20.87 -20.50
CA LYS A 53 -8.65 19.56 -20.28
C LYS A 53 -7.94 18.41 -21.00
N GLN A 54 -7.33 18.68 -22.15
CA GLN A 54 -6.59 17.67 -22.92
C GLN A 54 -5.17 17.42 -22.39
N HIS A 55 -4.64 18.34 -21.59
CA HIS A 55 -3.28 18.31 -21.06
C HIS A 55 -3.20 17.56 -19.72
N LEU A 56 -4.22 17.63 -18.87
CA LEU A 56 -4.23 16.89 -17.60
C LEU A 56 -4.94 15.54 -17.78
N LYS A 57 -4.19 14.45 -17.59
CA LYS A 57 -4.71 13.08 -17.70
C LYS A 57 -4.61 12.37 -16.34
N PRO A 58 -5.63 12.51 -15.47
CA PRO A 58 -5.65 11.82 -14.19
C PRO A 58 -5.48 10.32 -14.34
N VAL A 59 -4.72 9.73 -13.43
CA VAL A 59 -4.51 8.28 -13.37
C VAL A 59 -5.19 7.70 -12.14
N VAL A 60 -5.66 6.47 -12.27
CA VAL A 60 -6.23 5.72 -11.15
C VAL A 60 -5.13 5.02 -10.36
N GLU A 61 -5.44 4.64 -9.11
CA GLU A 61 -4.48 3.99 -8.22
C GLU A 61 -3.88 2.71 -8.84
N SER A 62 -4.68 1.94 -9.58
CA SER A 62 -4.18 0.74 -10.27
C SER A 62 -3.11 1.04 -11.31
N THR A 63 -3.17 2.20 -11.97
CA THR A 63 -2.13 2.65 -12.92
C THR A 63 -0.85 3.03 -12.19
N LEU A 64 -0.94 3.82 -11.11
CA LEU A 64 0.23 4.15 -10.27
C LEU A 64 0.83 2.89 -9.63
N SER A 65 -0.01 1.90 -9.34
CA SER A 65 0.43 0.63 -8.79
C SER A 65 1.18 -0.23 -9.79
N ARG A 66 0.67 -0.32 -11.03
CA ARG A 66 1.41 -0.96 -12.14
C ARG A 66 2.72 -0.26 -12.40
N TRP A 67 2.73 1.07 -12.42
CA TRP A 67 3.93 1.86 -12.67
C TRP A 67 5.05 1.61 -11.67
N ARG A 68 4.73 1.32 -10.41
CA ARG A 68 5.71 0.94 -9.39
C ARG A 68 6.24 -0.48 -9.57
N ASN A 69 5.38 -1.40 -10.00
CA ASN A 69 5.65 -2.84 -9.92
C ASN A 69 6.13 -3.43 -11.25
N ASP A 70 5.75 -2.85 -12.39
CA ASP A 70 6.17 -3.31 -13.70
C ASP A 70 7.63 -2.87 -13.89
N GLY A 71 8.58 -3.80 -13.79
CA GLY A 71 10.03 -3.64 -14.01
C GLY A 71 10.45 -3.15 -15.41
N HIS A 72 9.51 -2.64 -16.19
CA HIS A 72 9.73 -2.16 -17.54
C HIS A 72 9.63 -0.63 -17.55
N SER A 73 10.76 0.02 -17.84
CA SER A 73 10.85 1.45 -18.13
C SER A 73 10.00 1.78 -19.36
N LYS A 74 8.71 2.03 -19.14
CA LYS A 74 7.80 2.56 -20.16
C LYS A 74 7.75 4.08 -20.03
N PRO A 75 7.82 4.84 -21.13
CA PRO A 75 7.78 6.28 -21.09
C PRO A 75 6.47 6.80 -20.46
N VAL A 76 6.58 7.79 -19.59
CA VAL A 76 5.43 8.53 -19.05
C VAL A 76 4.94 9.55 -20.08
N HIS A 77 3.64 9.52 -20.38
CA HIS A 77 3.01 10.58 -21.17
C HIS A 77 2.97 11.90 -20.36
N ARG A 78 3.42 13.01 -20.95
CA ARG A 78 3.46 14.36 -20.34
C ARG A 78 2.23 14.71 -19.50
N GLY A 79 1.04 14.58 -20.09
CA GLY A 79 -0.19 14.90 -19.34
C GLY A 79 -0.50 14.04 -18.09
N LYS A 80 0.09 12.85 -17.96
CA LYS A 80 0.00 12.06 -16.72
C LYS A 80 1.02 12.54 -15.70
N PHE A 81 2.23 12.89 -16.14
CA PHE A 81 3.23 13.54 -15.30
C PHE A 81 2.65 14.83 -14.70
N ASP A 82 2.06 15.67 -15.55
CA ASP A 82 1.52 16.97 -15.15
C ASP A 82 0.43 16.80 -14.09
N ALA A 83 -0.47 15.83 -14.30
CA ALA A 83 -1.51 15.52 -13.33
C ALA A 83 -0.95 15.03 -11.99
N ILE A 84 0.07 14.18 -11.99
CA ILE A 84 0.70 13.66 -10.76
C ILE A 84 1.40 14.79 -10.00
N VAL A 85 2.28 15.54 -10.68
CA VAL A 85 3.07 16.59 -10.05
C VAL A 85 2.18 17.73 -9.56
N LEU A 86 1.20 18.16 -10.35
CA LEU A 86 0.24 19.18 -9.92
C LEU A 86 -0.49 18.75 -8.64
N THR A 87 -0.93 17.49 -8.59
CA THR A 87 -1.64 16.94 -7.41
C THR A 87 -0.74 16.95 -6.18
N VAL A 88 0.51 16.52 -6.32
CA VAL A 88 1.47 16.47 -5.20
C VAL A 88 1.78 17.87 -4.68
N LEU A 89 2.09 18.82 -5.56
CA LEU A 89 2.36 20.20 -5.16
C LEU A 89 1.15 20.84 -4.47
N TRP A 90 -0.05 20.54 -4.95
CA TRP A 90 -1.28 21.04 -4.34
C TRP A 90 -1.52 20.46 -2.95
N LEU A 91 -1.28 19.16 -2.76
CA LEU A 91 -1.36 18.52 -1.44
C LEU A 91 -0.33 19.10 -0.45
N GLU A 92 0.88 19.41 -0.92
CA GLU A 92 1.90 20.10 -0.11
C GLU A 92 1.46 21.51 0.29
N TRP A 93 0.85 22.26 -0.65
CA TRP A 93 0.28 23.57 -0.37
C TRP A 93 -0.87 23.52 0.63
N GLU A 94 -1.75 22.51 0.53
CA GLU A 94 -2.83 22.28 1.50
C GLU A 94 -2.27 21.96 2.89
N VAL A 95 -1.24 21.12 3.00
CA VAL A 95 -0.56 20.79 4.27
C VAL A 95 0.18 21.98 4.86
N ALA A 96 0.77 22.83 4.02
CA ALA A 96 1.41 24.08 4.43
C ALA A 96 0.40 25.17 4.85
N GLY A 97 -0.90 24.84 4.96
CA GLY A 97 -1.93 25.76 5.42
C GLY A 97 -2.28 26.83 4.38
N HIS A 98 -2.14 26.53 3.08
CA HIS A 98 -2.42 27.44 1.97
C HIS A 98 -1.50 28.68 1.97
N ALA A 99 -0.25 28.51 2.42
CA ALA A 99 0.74 29.57 2.41
C ALA A 99 1.18 29.88 0.96
N GLY A 100 0.82 31.06 0.46
CA GLY A 100 1.19 31.54 -0.88
C GLY A 100 0.17 31.19 -1.98
N PRO A 101 0.46 31.53 -3.24
CA PRO A 101 -0.43 31.21 -4.36
C PRO A 101 -0.53 29.69 -4.57
N PRO A 102 -1.69 29.20 -5.05
CA PRO A 102 -1.85 27.79 -5.37
C PRO A 102 -0.91 27.39 -6.52
N PRO A 103 -0.42 26.14 -6.53
CA PRO A 103 0.51 25.68 -7.54
C PRO A 103 -0.10 25.66 -8.94
N ASP A 104 0.71 26.01 -9.93
CA ASP A 104 0.28 26.15 -11.33
C ASP A 104 1.09 25.28 -12.30
N LEU A 105 0.72 25.29 -13.58
CA LEU A 105 1.44 24.52 -14.59
C LEU A 105 2.85 25.07 -14.90
N GLN A 106 3.19 26.30 -14.51
CA GLN A 106 4.56 26.79 -14.67
C GLN A 106 5.48 26.10 -13.65
N GLU A 107 5.02 25.87 -12.43
CA GLU A 107 5.75 25.09 -11.43
C GLU A 107 5.90 23.62 -11.84
N VAL A 108 4.84 23.04 -12.41
CA VAL A 108 4.89 21.70 -13.02
C VAL A 108 5.88 21.65 -14.18
N ALA A 109 5.96 22.71 -15.00
CA ALA A 109 6.93 22.80 -16.08
C ALA A 109 8.37 22.85 -15.56
N LYS A 110 8.63 23.58 -14.47
CA LYS A 110 9.94 23.60 -13.79
C LYS A 110 10.33 22.21 -13.27
N CYS A 111 9.38 21.49 -12.68
CA CYS A 111 9.59 20.12 -12.19
C CYS A 111 9.95 19.15 -13.32
N TRP A 112 9.35 19.34 -14.50
CA TRP A 112 9.68 18.57 -15.69
C TRP A 112 11.05 18.87 -16.27
N SER A 113 11.43 20.15 -16.37
CA SER A 113 12.77 20.51 -16.83
C SER A 113 13.85 19.91 -15.93
N LYS A 114 13.72 20.06 -14.61
CA LYS A 114 14.64 19.43 -13.64
C LYS A 114 14.71 17.91 -13.78
N TRP A 115 13.58 17.28 -14.09
CA TRP A 115 13.51 15.84 -14.28
C TRP A 115 14.24 15.38 -15.55
N GLN A 116 14.09 16.14 -16.64
CA GLN A 116 14.78 15.87 -17.90
C GLN A 116 16.30 16.03 -17.74
N ASP A 117 16.76 17.05 -17.02
CA ASP A 117 18.18 17.29 -16.76
C ASP A 117 18.81 16.13 -15.98
N ASN A 118 18.13 15.62 -14.95
CA ASN A 118 18.61 14.48 -14.15
C ASN A 118 18.53 13.13 -14.88
N SER A 119 17.79 13.05 -15.99
CA SER A 119 17.59 11.80 -16.74
C SER A 119 18.46 11.73 -18.00
N GLN A 120 19.28 12.75 -18.28
CA GLN A 120 20.29 12.65 -19.34
C GLN A 120 21.49 11.86 -18.81
N PRO A 121 21.88 10.74 -19.44
CA PRO A 121 23.15 10.10 -19.15
C PRO A 121 24.25 11.08 -19.55
N GLU A 122 25.00 11.59 -18.57
CA GLU A 122 26.21 12.36 -18.86
C GLU A 122 27.17 11.50 -19.70
N ASN A 123 27.62 12.12 -20.79
CA ASN A 123 28.61 11.59 -21.72
C ASN A 123 29.89 11.11 -21.00
N SER A 124 30.31 9.89 -21.35
CA SER A 124 31.69 9.44 -21.54
C SER A 124 32.68 9.40 -20.37
N ALA A 125 33.05 8.17 -19.96
CA ALA A 125 34.38 7.65 -20.27
C ALA A 125 34.37 6.10 -20.29
N PRO A 126 34.97 5.43 -21.30
CA PRO A 126 35.09 3.99 -21.34
C PRO A 126 36.27 3.55 -20.47
N VAL A 127 36.04 2.62 -19.55
CA VAL A 127 37.14 1.87 -18.91
C VAL A 127 37.03 0.43 -19.37
N GLU A 128 38.06 0.00 -20.09
CA GLU A 128 38.25 -1.33 -20.64
C GLU A 128 38.18 -2.43 -19.58
N ALA A 129 37.62 -3.57 -19.99
CA ALA A 129 37.68 -4.84 -19.27
C ALA A 129 39.11 -5.40 -19.23
N PRO A 130 39.36 -6.38 -18.35
CA PRO A 130 39.75 -7.67 -18.92
C PRO A 130 39.02 -8.88 -18.33
N VAL A 131 38.89 -9.85 -19.24
CA VAL A 131 38.35 -11.21 -19.17
C VAL A 131 39.04 -12.14 -18.16
N THR A 132 38.25 -13.05 -17.57
CA THR A 132 38.72 -14.40 -17.18
C THR A 132 37.60 -15.42 -17.41
N PRO A 133 37.86 -16.56 -18.08
CA PRO A 133 36.90 -17.66 -18.23
C PRO A 133 37.16 -18.75 -17.18
N SER A 134 36.11 -19.42 -16.67
CA SER A 134 36.25 -20.79 -16.17
C SER A 134 34.93 -21.55 -16.22
N ALA A 135 35.02 -22.79 -16.67
CA ALA A 135 33.96 -23.67 -17.12
C ALA A 135 33.23 -24.43 -15.98
N ALA A 136 32.00 -24.87 -16.28
CA ALA A 136 31.18 -25.81 -15.50
C ALA A 136 31.71 -27.26 -15.57
N PRO A 137 31.23 -28.21 -14.73
CA PRO A 137 30.00 -28.96 -15.09
C PRO A 137 29.07 -29.39 -13.92
N SER A 138 27.86 -29.83 -14.32
CA SER A 138 26.65 -30.38 -13.66
C SER A 138 26.88 -31.46 -12.57
N ASP A 139 26.00 -31.86 -11.63
CA ASP A 139 24.53 -32.17 -11.55
C ASP A 139 24.19 -32.44 -10.03
N PRO A 140 22.97 -32.85 -9.55
CA PRO A 140 21.65 -33.01 -10.18
C PRO A 140 20.48 -32.29 -9.46
N VAL A 141 19.35 -32.34 -10.15
CA VAL A 141 17.95 -32.00 -9.77
C VAL A 141 17.55 -32.40 -8.34
N SER A 142 17.00 -31.43 -7.59
CA SER A 142 16.07 -31.71 -6.49
C SER A 142 14.78 -30.92 -6.75
N ASP A 143 13.73 -31.66 -7.13
CA ASP A 143 12.36 -31.17 -7.27
C ASP A 143 11.85 -30.68 -5.92
N LYS A 144 11.95 -29.37 -5.69
CA LYS A 144 11.00 -28.63 -4.88
C LYS A 144 10.49 -27.49 -5.75
N PRO A 145 9.16 -27.27 -5.85
CA PRO A 145 8.68 -26.07 -6.51
C PRO A 145 9.20 -24.89 -5.70
N ALA A 146 10.17 -24.17 -6.27
CA ALA A 146 10.61 -22.91 -5.73
C ALA A 146 9.38 -22.01 -5.62
N ARG A 147 8.98 -21.67 -4.39
CA ARG A 147 7.90 -20.71 -4.10
C ARG A 147 8.34 -19.35 -4.61
N ILE A 148 8.05 -19.07 -5.88
CA ILE A 148 8.15 -17.72 -6.47
C ILE A 148 6.94 -16.93 -5.95
N SER A 149 7.00 -16.41 -4.71
CA SER A 149 6.06 -15.38 -4.21
C SER A 149 6.42 -14.73 -2.86
N THR A 150 7.70 -14.47 -2.57
CA THR A 150 8.06 -13.92 -1.25
C THR A 150 7.82 -12.41 -1.12
N ASP A 151 8.17 -11.62 -2.13
CA ASP A 151 8.29 -10.16 -1.99
C ASP A 151 6.94 -9.43 -2.13
N HIS A 152 6.03 -9.98 -2.95
CA HIS A 152 4.71 -9.40 -3.17
C HIS A 152 3.76 -9.63 -1.99
N GLU A 153 3.81 -10.80 -1.37
CA GLU A 153 3.01 -11.11 -0.19
C GLU A 153 3.44 -10.26 1.01
N GLU A 154 4.75 -10.16 1.24
CA GLU A 154 5.31 -9.35 2.32
C GLU A 154 4.96 -7.87 2.16
N THR A 155 5.07 -7.33 0.94
CA THR A 155 4.63 -5.96 0.66
C THR A 155 3.13 -5.77 0.91
N ARG A 156 2.28 -6.72 0.51
CA ARG A 156 0.82 -6.63 0.72
C ARG A 156 0.46 -6.66 2.20
N VAL A 157 1.03 -7.60 2.95
CA VAL A 157 0.76 -7.79 4.37
C VAL A 157 1.27 -6.59 5.17
N THR A 158 2.48 -6.09 4.87
CA THR A 158 3.05 -4.89 5.49
C THR A 158 2.21 -3.65 5.19
N ARG A 159 1.71 -3.49 3.96
CA ARG A 159 0.81 -2.37 3.62
C ARG A 159 -0.53 -2.45 4.35
N ALA A 160 -1.06 -3.66 4.55
CA ALA A 160 -2.36 -3.85 5.18
C ALA A 160 -2.32 -3.71 6.71
N TYR A 161 -1.25 -4.18 7.35
CA TYR A 161 -1.19 -4.34 8.80
C TYR A 161 0.09 -3.74 9.43
N GLY A 162 0.84 -2.96 8.66
CA GLY A 162 2.07 -2.32 9.11
C GLY A 162 3.15 -3.32 9.52
N ARG A 163 3.98 -2.90 10.48
CA ARG A 163 5.07 -3.71 11.05
C ARG A 163 4.57 -5.02 11.64
N THR A 164 3.45 -5.00 12.34
CA THR A 164 2.80 -6.19 12.91
C THR A 164 2.52 -7.24 11.85
N GLY A 165 2.01 -6.84 10.69
CA GLY A 165 1.80 -7.75 9.56
C GLY A 165 3.09 -8.40 9.08
N ALA A 166 4.15 -7.62 8.90
CA ALA A 166 5.45 -8.12 8.48
C ALA A 166 6.00 -9.15 9.47
N LEU A 167 5.92 -8.86 10.77
CA LEU A 167 6.37 -9.76 11.83
C LEU A 167 5.56 -11.06 11.86
N LEU A 168 4.24 -10.97 11.76
CA LEU A 168 3.38 -12.15 11.68
C LEU A 168 3.70 -12.99 10.46
N LEU A 169 4.01 -12.37 9.32
CA LEU A 169 4.30 -13.10 8.09
C LEU A 169 5.64 -13.83 8.17
N SER A 170 6.66 -13.17 8.71
CA SER A 170 7.95 -13.83 8.97
C SER A 170 7.76 -15.03 9.90
N ALA A 171 7.10 -14.83 11.05
CA ALA A 171 6.84 -15.89 12.02
C ALA A 171 6.00 -17.04 11.43
N ALA A 172 4.98 -16.74 10.64
CA ALA A 172 4.17 -17.76 9.97
C ALA A 172 4.98 -18.56 8.94
N ARG A 173 5.90 -17.92 8.21
CA ARG A 173 6.84 -18.59 7.29
C ARG A 173 7.82 -19.50 8.04
N ASP A 174 8.18 -19.11 9.27
CA ASP A 174 8.97 -19.92 10.21
C ASP A 174 8.13 -20.98 10.94
N SER A 175 6.90 -21.25 10.46
CA SER A 175 5.97 -22.26 10.97
C SER A 175 5.43 -21.99 12.37
N GLU A 176 5.44 -20.74 12.84
CA GLU A 176 4.77 -20.38 14.09
C GLU A 176 3.25 -20.45 13.93
N THR A 177 2.63 -21.40 14.63
CA THR A 177 1.20 -21.70 14.54
C THR A 177 0.32 -20.50 14.90
N ASP A 178 0.68 -19.75 15.95
CA ASP A 178 -0.09 -18.59 16.40
C ASP A 178 -0.01 -17.42 15.42
N ALA A 179 1.13 -17.23 14.75
CA ALA A 179 1.30 -16.18 13.76
C ALA A 179 0.51 -16.50 12.48
N ALA A 180 0.55 -17.76 12.03
CA ALA A 180 -0.26 -18.24 10.92
C ALA A 180 -1.76 -18.10 11.20
N LEU A 181 -2.22 -18.46 12.41
CA LEU A 181 -3.62 -18.27 12.80
C LEU A 181 -4.04 -16.79 12.74
N ASP A 182 -3.22 -15.88 13.27
CA ASP A 182 -3.56 -14.45 13.28
C ASP A 182 -3.56 -13.83 11.90
N LEU A 183 -2.61 -14.21 11.02
CA LEU A 183 -2.68 -13.82 9.62
C LEU A 183 -3.93 -14.37 8.95
N GLY A 184 -4.24 -15.65 9.16
CA GLY A 184 -5.46 -16.27 8.66
C GLY A 184 -6.71 -15.47 9.02
N LEU A 185 -6.83 -15.09 10.30
CA LEU A 185 -7.91 -14.24 10.80
C LEU A 185 -7.96 -12.87 10.13
N LEU A 186 -6.83 -12.16 10.07
CA LEU A 186 -6.78 -10.82 9.47
C LEU A 186 -7.19 -10.83 7.98
N HIS A 187 -6.73 -11.83 7.22
CA HIS A 187 -7.11 -11.98 5.83
C HIS A 187 -8.59 -12.36 5.66
N LEU A 188 -9.14 -13.22 6.52
CA LEU A 188 -10.58 -13.51 6.51
C LEU A 188 -11.43 -12.27 6.79
N LEU A 189 -11.03 -11.45 7.77
CA LEU A 189 -11.74 -10.22 8.16
C LEU A 189 -11.69 -9.14 7.07
N ASP A 190 -10.64 -9.11 6.27
CA ASP A 190 -10.54 -8.25 5.08
C ASP A 190 -11.26 -8.83 3.84
N GLY A 191 -11.99 -9.94 3.97
CA GLY A 191 -12.69 -10.60 2.87
C GLY A 191 -11.79 -11.38 1.90
N ARG A 192 -10.50 -11.55 2.23
CA ARG A 192 -9.52 -12.30 1.43
C ARG A 192 -9.53 -13.77 1.80
N ARG A 193 -10.67 -14.44 1.54
CA ARG A 193 -10.91 -15.82 1.99
C ARG A 193 -9.83 -16.80 1.56
N ALA A 194 -9.43 -16.80 0.28
CA ALA A 194 -8.44 -17.74 -0.22
C ALA A 194 -7.07 -17.60 0.48
N GLU A 195 -6.60 -16.37 0.66
CA GLU A 195 -5.35 -16.07 1.38
C GLU A 195 -5.48 -16.47 2.86
N GLY A 196 -6.59 -16.12 3.52
CA GLY A 196 -6.81 -16.47 4.92
C GLY A 196 -6.87 -17.98 5.14
N MET A 197 -7.53 -18.71 4.25
CA MET A 197 -7.62 -20.17 4.32
C MET A 197 -6.26 -20.86 4.21
N HIS A 198 -5.33 -20.32 3.40
CA HIS A 198 -3.98 -20.85 3.31
C HIS A 198 -3.27 -20.82 4.68
N PHE A 199 -3.27 -19.67 5.35
CA PHE A 199 -2.64 -19.54 6.67
C PHE A 199 -3.36 -20.32 7.76
N LEU A 200 -4.70 -20.44 7.68
CA LEU A 200 -5.45 -21.28 8.62
C LEU A 200 -5.13 -22.76 8.43
N GLN A 201 -4.91 -23.23 7.20
CA GLN A 201 -4.49 -24.61 6.95
C GLN A 201 -3.10 -24.89 7.53
N ASP A 202 -2.18 -23.93 7.41
CA ASP A 202 -0.84 -24.03 8.00
C ASP A 202 -0.94 -24.06 9.54
N ALA A 203 -1.76 -23.20 10.15
CA ALA A 203 -2.01 -23.21 11.59
C ALA A 203 -2.72 -24.49 12.08
N HIS A 204 -3.65 -25.02 11.29
CA HIS A 204 -4.32 -26.29 11.60
C HIS A 204 -3.33 -27.46 11.55
N SER A 205 -2.45 -27.49 10.53
CA SER A 205 -1.38 -28.48 10.41
C SER A 205 -0.39 -28.38 11.58
N GLY A 206 -0.18 -27.19 12.12
CA GLY A 206 0.55 -26.93 13.37
C GLY A 206 -0.21 -27.28 14.67
N GLY A 207 -1.44 -27.79 14.57
CA GLY A 207 -2.23 -28.26 15.72
C GLY A 207 -3.22 -27.25 16.31
N SER A 208 -3.46 -26.11 15.67
CA SER A 208 -4.46 -25.14 16.15
C SER A 208 -5.89 -25.68 16.00
N LYS A 209 -6.60 -25.75 17.14
CA LYS A 209 -8.03 -26.08 17.19
C LYS A 209 -8.89 -24.93 16.67
N GLU A 210 -8.55 -23.69 17.01
CA GLU A 210 -9.26 -22.52 16.51
C GLU A 210 -9.18 -22.40 14.98
N ALA A 211 -8.05 -22.76 14.38
CA ALA A 211 -7.91 -22.82 12.93
C ALA A 211 -8.83 -23.87 12.31
N ALA A 212 -8.94 -25.06 12.92
CA ALA A 212 -9.85 -26.12 12.47
C ALA A 212 -11.32 -25.66 12.47
N GLU A 213 -11.74 -24.99 13.54
CA GLU A 213 -13.09 -24.43 13.67
C GLU A 213 -13.38 -23.37 12.60
N LEU A 214 -12.41 -22.50 12.30
CA LEU A 214 -12.55 -21.47 11.26
C LEU A 214 -12.60 -22.06 9.85
N ILE A 215 -11.82 -23.11 9.59
CA ILE A 215 -11.85 -23.84 8.31
C ILE A 215 -13.21 -24.50 8.09
N ALA A 216 -13.77 -25.10 9.15
CA ALA A 216 -15.07 -25.76 9.11
C ALA A 216 -16.26 -24.78 9.11
N ALA A 217 -16.04 -23.51 9.44
CA ALA A 217 -17.11 -22.52 9.52
C ALA A 217 -17.78 -22.27 8.15
N PRO A 218 -19.13 -22.30 8.07
CA PRO A 218 -19.86 -21.93 6.87
C PRO A 218 -19.49 -20.53 6.37
N ALA A 219 -19.42 -20.35 5.04
CA ALA A 219 -19.03 -19.07 4.45
C ALA A 219 -19.89 -17.88 4.94
N ALA A 220 -21.19 -18.11 5.15
CA ALA A 220 -22.12 -17.09 5.65
C ALA A 220 -21.79 -16.59 7.08
N THR A 221 -21.17 -17.42 7.91
CA THR A 221 -20.84 -17.08 9.31
C THR A 221 -19.34 -16.92 9.54
N ALA A 222 -18.51 -17.17 8.53
CA ALA A 222 -17.06 -17.18 8.66
C ALA A 222 -16.49 -15.84 9.15
N ALA A 223 -17.00 -14.71 8.66
CA ALA A 223 -16.55 -13.38 9.11
C ALA A 223 -16.90 -13.12 10.58
N ALA A 224 -18.11 -13.49 11.01
CA ALA A 224 -18.54 -13.34 12.40
C ALA A 224 -17.75 -14.27 13.34
N THR A 225 -17.51 -15.51 12.94
CA THR A 225 -16.66 -16.45 13.70
C THR A 225 -15.23 -15.94 13.78
N ALA A 226 -14.64 -15.48 12.67
CA ALA A 226 -13.30 -14.89 12.66
C ALA A 226 -13.21 -13.67 13.58
N ALA A 227 -14.22 -12.80 13.59
CA ALA A 227 -14.22 -11.61 14.44
C ALA A 227 -14.27 -11.97 15.93
N ARG A 228 -15.10 -12.94 16.33
CA ARG A 228 -15.11 -13.47 17.70
C ARG A 228 -13.77 -14.09 18.09
N THR A 229 -13.19 -14.91 17.22
CA THR A 229 -11.88 -15.52 17.49
C THR A 229 -10.78 -14.47 17.60
N ALA A 230 -10.79 -13.42 16.77
CA ALA A 230 -9.85 -12.31 16.84
C ALA A 230 -9.97 -11.55 18.18
N VAL A 231 -11.18 -11.29 18.66
CA VAL A 231 -11.40 -10.66 19.97
C VAL A 231 -10.88 -11.57 21.11
N ALA A 232 -11.21 -12.85 21.08
CA ALA A 232 -10.76 -13.82 22.09
C ALA A 232 -9.24 -14.04 22.08
N ARG A 233 -8.56 -13.78 20.96
CA ARG A 233 -7.09 -13.83 20.88
C ARG A 233 -6.46 -12.53 21.35
N ALA A 234 -7.02 -11.39 20.94
CA ALA A 234 -6.63 -10.07 21.41
C ALA A 234 -6.70 -9.92 22.94
N SER A 235 -7.61 -10.64 23.63
CA SER A 235 -7.69 -10.65 25.09
C SER A 235 -6.64 -11.53 25.78
N ARG A 236 -6.07 -12.52 25.07
CA ARG A 236 -5.02 -13.43 25.57
C ARG A 236 -3.60 -12.88 25.37
N LEU A 237 -3.41 -11.90 24.48
CA LEU A 237 -2.13 -11.24 24.24
C LEU A 237 -1.68 -10.43 25.47
N GLY A 238 -0.36 -10.40 25.72
CA GLY A 238 0.24 -9.72 26.85
C GLY A 238 0.26 -8.19 26.72
N GLY A 239 0.93 -7.54 27.66
CA GLY A 239 1.11 -6.08 27.70
C GLY A 239 2.38 -5.58 27.00
N ALA A 240 3.15 -6.46 26.34
CA ALA A 240 4.35 -6.03 25.62
C ALA A 240 3.96 -5.10 24.45
N PRO A 241 4.85 -4.18 24.01
CA PRO A 241 4.55 -3.28 22.91
C PRO A 241 4.13 -4.01 21.61
N SER A 242 4.83 -5.09 21.26
CA SER A 242 4.50 -5.92 20.09
C SER A 242 3.12 -6.60 20.21
N ASP A 243 2.78 -7.06 21.41
CA ASP A 243 1.49 -7.68 21.70
C ASP A 243 0.36 -6.65 21.69
N THR A 244 0.64 -5.43 22.12
CA THR A 244 -0.30 -4.32 22.06
C THR A 244 -0.61 -3.92 20.61
N GLU A 245 0.41 -3.79 19.76
CA GLU A 245 0.21 -3.53 18.32
C GLU A 245 -0.60 -4.67 17.66
N ARG A 246 -0.24 -5.93 17.95
CA ARG A 246 -0.94 -7.12 17.46
C ARG A 246 -2.40 -7.17 17.91
N LYS A 247 -2.66 -6.85 19.17
CA LYS A 247 -3.99 -6.72 19.75
C LYS A 247 -4.82 -5.66 19.03
N VAL A 248 -4.26 -4.46 18.83
CA VAL A 248 -4.95 -3.36 18.15
C VAL A 248 -5.32 -3.73 16.72
N VAL A 249 -4.40 -4.35 15.97
CA VAL A 249 -4.65 -4.76 14.57
C VAL A 249 -5.76 -5.81 14.48
N LEU A 250 -5.76 -6.83 15.35
CA LEU A 250 -6.82 -7.84 15.39
C LEU A 250 -8.18 -7.23 15.71
N LEU A 251 -8.24 -6.36 16.72
CA LEU A 251 -9.48 -5.69 17.12
C LEU A 251 -9.97 -4.72 16.04
N GLU A 252 -9.08 -3.97 15.40
CA GLU A 252 -9.45 -3.02 14.34
C GLU A 252 -10.11 -3.73 13.16
N ARG A 253 -9.55 -4.87 12.75
CA ARG A 253 -10.14 -5.66 11.66
C ARG A 253 -11.45 -6.31 12.06
N ALA A 254 -11.55 -6.85 13.28
CA ALA A 254 -12.80 -7.39 13.80
C ALA A 254 -13.90 -6.32 13.90
N ALA A 255 -13.56 -5.10 14.34
CA ALA A 255 -14.50 -3.99 14.44
C ALA A 255 -14.98 -3.55 13.04
N ARG A 256 -14.07 -3.43 12.06
CA ARG A 256 -14.42 -3.11 10.67
C ARG A 256 -15.28 -4.17 10.00
N SER A 257 -15.17 -5.43 10.41
CA SER A 257 -16.03 -6.50 9.93
C SER A 257 -17.37 -6.59 10.67
N GLY A 258 -17.67 -5.63 11.56
CA GLY A 258 -18.96 -5.54 12.26
C GLY A 258 -18.98 -6.10 13.69
N SER A 259 -17.83 -6.42 14.31
CA SER A 259 -17.82 -6.80 15.73
C SER A 259 -17.95 -5.57 16.64
N MET A 260 -19.13 -5.41 17.24
CA MET A 260 -19.38 -4.36 18.24
C MET A 260 -18.46 -4.52 19.46
N GLU A 261 -18.25 -5.75 19.93
CA GLU A 261 -17.35 -6.05 21.05
C GLU A 261 -15.92 -5.54 20.76
N ALA A 262 -15.39 -5.79 19.56
CA ALA A 262 -14.08 -5.28 19.17
C ALA A 262 -14.03 -3.75 19.14
N ALA A 263 -15.09 -3.11 18.64
CA ALA A 263 -15.21 -1.66 18.60
C ALA A 263 -15.26 -1.04 20.01
N GLU A 264 -15.99 -1.66 20.95
CA GLU A 264 -16.02 -1.22 22.35
C GLU A 264 -14.64 -1.31 23.02
N VAL A 265 -13.91 -2.41 22.78
CA VAL A 265 -12.57 -2.60 23.34
C VAL A 265 -11.60 -1.55 22.77
N LEU A 266 -11.67 -1.24 21.46
CA LEU A 266 -10.87 -0.18 20.86
C LEU A 266 -11.24 1.20 21.39
N ALA A 267 -12.53 1.49 21.56
CA ALA A 267 -12.97 2.77 22.10
C ALA A 267 -12.35 3.02 23.49
N ARG A 268 -12.44 2.02 24.39
CA ARG A 268 -11.83 2.09 25.73
C ARG A 268 -10.31 2.21 25.66
N HIS A 269 -9.66 1.50 24.73
CA HIS A 269 -8.22 1.60 24.55
C HIS A 269 -7.78 3.03 24.21
N PHE A 270 -8.45 3.67 23.23
CA PHE A 270 -8.13 5.05 22.84
C PHE A 270 -8.53 6.07 23.92
N GLU A 271 -9.57 5.82 24.72
CA GLU A 271 -9.88 6.66 25.89
C GLU A 271 -8.74 6.67 26.90
N LEU A 272 -8.17 5.50 27.20
CA LEU A 272 -7.05 5.38 28.13
C LEU A 272 -5.78 6.07 27.62
N LEU A 273 -5.62 6.16 26.30
CA LEU A 273 -4.54 6.93 25.65
C LEU A 273 -4.83 8.44 25.57
N GLY A 274 -6.02 8.90 25.97
CA GLY A 274 -6.44 10.29 25.84
C GLY A 274 -6.85 10.71 24.42
N GLU A 275 -7.03 9.74 23.52
CA GLU A 275 -7.36 9.97 22.11
C GLU A 275 -8.88 10.03 21.89
N ALA A 276 -9.49 11.16 22.27
CA ALA A 276 -10.94 11.35 22.24
C ALA A 276 -11.58 11.15 20.84
N GLY A 277 -10.88 11.57 19.77
CA GLY A 277 -11.36 11.42 18.39
C GLY A 277 -11.49 9.96 17.96
N PRO A 278 -10.39 9.17 17.96
CA PRO A 278 -10.42 7.73 17.73
C PRO A 278 -11.40 6.97 18.63
N ALA A 279 -11.43 7.29 19.93
CA ALA A 279 -12.40 6.69 20.86
C ALA A 279 -13.85 6.94 20.41
N GLY A 280 -14.19 8.19 20.08
CA GLY A 280 -15.52 8.56 19.59
C GLY A 280 -15.94 7.81 18.32
N ARG A 281 -15.01 7.63 17.36
CA ARG A 281 -15.28 6.87 16.13
C ARG A 281 -15.66 5.42 16.42
N TRP A 282 -14.90 4.75 17.30
CA TRP A 282 -15.18 3.35 17.62
C TRP A 282 -16.43 3.18 18.49
N ARG A 283 -16.75 4.13 19.37
CA ARG A 283 -18.06 4.12 20.06
C ARG A 283 -19.23 4.25 19.09
N ALA A 284 -19.11 5.08 18.05
CA ALA A 284 -20.15 5.18 17.02
C ALA A 284 -20.36 3.84 16.30
N VAL A 285 -19.28 3.13 15.97
CA VAL A 285 -19.34 1.79 15.38
C VAL A 285 -19.98 0.78 16.34
N ALA A 286 -19.64 0.82 17.63
CA ALA A 286 -20.26 -0.03 18.64
C ALA A 286 -21.76 0.26 18.87
N GLY A 287 -22.22 1.49 18.57
CA GLY A 287 -23.59 1.94 18.78
C GLY A 287 -24.54 1.78 17.59
N GLN A 288 -24.09 1.22 16.45
CA GLN A 288 -24.83 1.22 15.17
C GLN A 288 -26.03 0.25 15.08
N ASP A 289 -26.42 -0.43 16.17
CA ASP A 289 -27.57 -1.35 16.21
C ASP A 289 -28.58 -1.02 17.34
N LYS A 290 -28.69 0.26 17.74
CA LYS A 290 -29.77 0.75 18.63
C LYS A 290 -30.87 1.47 17.87
#